data_AF-A0A1F7JGT5-F1
#
_entry.id   AF-A0A1F7JGT5-F1
#
_cell.length_a   1.000
_cell.length_b   1.000
_cell.length_c   1.000
_cell.angle_alpha   90.00
_cell.angle_beta   90.00
_cell.angle_gamma   90.00
#
_symmetry.space_group_name_H-M   'P 1'
#
loop_
_entity.id
_entity.type
_entity.pdbx_description
1 polymer ?
#
loop_
_entity_poly.entity_id
_entity_poly.type
_entity_poly.pdbx_seq_one_letter_code
_entity_poly.pdbx_strand_id
1 'polypeptide(L)'
;MKNLLSKTSAWLPLAMSATALIFTLVWLAVFGVVRSEDEGTAAHIFQLLMGGQLPIIAFFAIKWLPQKPKQALGILALQFIAGVVAFAPVYFLEL
;
A
#
# COMPACT_ATOMS: atom_id res chain seq x y z
N MET A 1 26.22 -1.79 10.23
CA MET A 1 25.61 -1.29 8.97
C MET A 1 24.18 -0.83 9.26
N LYS A 2 23.79 0.42 9.00
CA LYS A 2 22.40 0.88 9.24
C LYS A 2 21.42 0.19 8.27
N ASN A 3 20.42 -0.53 8.80
CA ASN A 3 19.35 -1.18 8.02
C ASN A 3 18.48 -0.11 7.32
N LEU A 4 18.08 -0.34 6.06
CA LEU A 4 17.19 0.57 5.33
C LEU A 4 15.74 0.53 5.86
N LEU A 5 15.32 -0.57 6.51
CA LEU A 5 13.96 -0.70 7.05
C LEU A 5 13.63 0.33 8.14
N SER A 6 14.63 0.92 8.81
CA SER A 6 14.39 1.99 9.79
C SER A 6 14.10 3.35 9.15
N LYS A 7 14.18 3.46 7.82
CA LYS A 7 13.81 4.68 7.10
C LYS A 7 12.29 4.75 6.97
N THR A 8 11.72 5.89 7.31
CA THR A 8 10.28 6.14 7.17
C THR A 8 9.78 5.83 5.76
N SER A 9 10.52 6.23 4.73
CA SER A 9 10.14 5.94 3.34
C SER A 9 10.26 4.46 2.94
N ALA A 10 10.84 3.59 3.78
CA ALA A 10 10.85 2.15 3.58
C ALA A 10 9.60 1.48 4.18
N TRP A 11 9.29 1.77 5.44
CA TRP A 11 8.21 1.07 6.15
C TRP A 11 6.85 1.75 6.01
N LEU A 12 6.79 3.06 5.79
CA LEU A 12 5.52 3.80 5.71
C LEU A 12 4.62 3.30 4.58
N PRO A 13 5.11 3.05 3.35
CA PRO A 13 4.26 2.44 2.31
C PRO A 13 3.69 1.06 2.70
N LEU A 14 4.46 0.25 3.45
CA LEU A 14 3.97 -1.03 3.97
C LEU A 14 2.83 -0.84 4.96
N ALA A 15 2.97 0.13 5.88
CA ALA A 15 1.92 0.47 6.83
C ALA A 15 0.66 1.02 6.14
N MET A 16 0.82 1.82 5.08
CA MET A 16 -0.29 2.35 4.29
C MET A 16 -1.05 1.22 3.57
N SER A 17 -0.32 0.29 2.94
CA SER A 17 -0.92 -0.88 2.28
C SER A 17 -1.62 -1.81 3.28
N ALA A 18 -1.01 -2.06 4.44
CA ALA A 18 -1.62 -2.87 5.51
C ALA A 18 -2.87 -2.20 6.08
N THR A 19 -2.83 -0.87 6.29
CA THR A 19 -3.99 -0.10 6.75
C THR A 19 -5.12 -0.17 5.72
N ALA A 20 -4.81 -0.01 4.43
CA ALA A 20 -5.79 -0.12 3.35
C ALA A 20 -6.46 -1.49 3.35
N LEU A 21 -5.68 -2.58 3.42
CA LEU A 21 -6.21 -3.94 3.50
C LEU A 21 -7.10 -4.16 4.72
N ILE A 22 -6.61 -3.82 5.91
CA ILE A 22 -7.37 -4.00 7.17
C ILE A 22 -8.67 -3.20 7.12
N PHE A 23 -8.60 -1.94 6.68
CA PHE A 23 -9.77 -1.09 6.56
C PHE A 23 -10.80 -1.69 5.60
N THR A 24 -10.39 -2.13 4.40
CA THR A 24 -11.27 -2.77 3.43
C THR A 24 -11.89 -4.05 3.99
N LEU A 25 -11.11 -4.93 4.65
CA LEU A 25 -11.62 -6.16 5.24
C LEU A 25 -12.61 -5.91 6.39
N VAL A 26 -12.33 -4.93 7.26
CA VAL A 26 -13.24 -4.55 8.34
C VAL A 26 -14.53 -3.96 7.77
N TRP A 27 -14.43 -3.09 6.76
CA TRP A 27 -15.60 -2.51 6.11
C TRP A 27 -16.48 -3.61 5.48
N LEU A 28 -15.87 -4.55 4.75
CA LEU A 28 -16.56 -5.71 4.18
C LEU A 28 -17.20 -6.60 5.25
N ALA A 29 -16.54 -6.81 6.39
CA ALA A 29 -17.08 -7.64 7.47
C ALA A 29 -18.30 -6.99 8.15
N VAL A 30 -18.35 -5.66 8.22
CA VAL A 30 -19.44 -4.91 8.88
C VAL A 30 -20.61 -4.66 7.94
N PHE A 31 -20.34 -4.26 6.69
CA PHE A 31 -21.36 -3.80 5.74
C PHE A 31 -21.67 -4.82 4.63
N GLY A 32 -20.82 -5.83 4.45
CA GLY A 32 -20.89 -6.76 3.33
C GLY A 32 -20.39 -6.14 2.03
N VAL A 33 -20.57 -6.86 0.92
CA VAL A 33 -20.32 -6.34 -0.43
C VAL A 33 -21.55 -5.54 -0.86
N VAL A 34 -21.45 -4.22 -0.82
CA VAL A 34 -22.50 -3.31 -1.27
C VAL A 34 -22.04 -2.65 -2.56
N ARG A 35 -22.77 -2.90 -3.65
CA ARG A 35 -22.53 -2.25 -4.94
C ARG A 35 -23.33 -0.95 -4.97
N SER A 36 -22.61 0.16 -4.87
CA SER A 36 -23.16 1.52 -4.94
C SER A 36 -22.87 2.11 -6.32
N GLU A 37 -23.73 3.02 -6.81
CA GLU A 37 -23.43 3.79 -8.05
C GLU A 37 -22.31 4.83 -7.84
N ASP A 38 -22.00 5.14 -6.58
CA ASP A 38 -20.88 5.97 -6.15
C ASP A 38 -19.78 5.09 -5.54
N GLU A 39 -18.51 5.39 -5.82
CA GLU A 39 -17.34 4.69 -5.27
C GLU A 39 -17.35 4.72 -3.72
N GLY A 40 -17.96 5.76 -3.14
CA GLY A 40 -18.20 5.88 -1.72
C GLY A 40 -16.96 6.19 -0.89
N THR A 41 -17.17 6.61 0.36
CA THR A 41 -16.09 7.07 1.26
C THR A 41 -14.99 6.03 1.46
N ALA A 42 -15.34 4.74 1.49
CA ALA A 42 -14.38 3.67 1.70
C ALA A 42 -13.39 3.54 0.54
N ALA A 43 -13.87 3.64 -0.71
CA ALA A 43 -13.00 3.60 -1.88
C ALA A 43 -12.07 4.81 -1.93
N HIS A 44 -12.56 6.02 -1.62
CA HIS A 44 -11.70 7.20 -1.57
C HIS A 44 -10.61 7.11 -0.52
N ILE A 45 -10.90 6.56 0.67
CA ILE A 45 -9.87 6.32 1.70
C ILE A 45 -8.82 5.33 1.17
N PHE A 46 -9.26 4.25 0.52
CA PHE A 46 -8.37 3.28 -0.09
C PHE A 46 -7.50 3.92 -1.18
N GLN A 47 -8.09 4.70 -2.09
CA GLN A 47 -7.38 5.44 -3.15
C GLN A 47 -6.36 6.42 -2.57
N LEU A 48 -6.69 7.16 -1.51
CA LEU A 48 -5.75 8.08 -0.86
C LEU A 48 -4.57 7.34 -0.25
N LEU A 49 -4.80 6.19 0.39
CA LEU A 49 -3.73 5.35 0.94
C LEU A 49 -2.86 4.75 -0.18
N MET A 50 -3.48 4.21 -1.22
CA MET A 50 -2.76 3.52 -2.30
C MET A 50 -2.07 4.48 -3.27
N GLY A 51 -2.71 5.59 -3.62
CA GLY A 51 -2.14 6.64 -4.44
C GLY A 51 -1.11 7.47 -3.68
N GLY A 52 -1.39 7.82 -2.42
CA GLY A 52 -0.52 8.64 -1.59
C GLY A 52 0.85 8.01 -1.28
N GLN A 53 0.95 6.68 -1.27
CA GLN A 53 2.24 6.01 -1.08
C GLN A 53 3.15 6.05 -2.32
N LEU A 54 2.61 6.23 -3.53
CA LEU A 54 3.41 6.26 -4.77
C LEU A 54 4.54 7.31 -4.75
N PRO A 55 4.32 8.59 -4.38
CA PRO A 55 5.42 9.55 -4.29
C PRO A 55 6.46 9.17 -3.22
N ILE A 56 6.06 8.49 -2.14
CA ILE A 56 6.96 8.02 -1.08
C ILE A 56 7.84 6.88 -1.58
N ILE A 57 7.25 5.92 -2.30
CA ILE A 57 7.96 4.80 -2.96
C ILE A 57 8.93 5.35 -4.00
N ALA A 58 8.49 6.31 -4.83
CA ALA A 58 9.35 6.96 -5.83
C ALA A 58 10.54 7.67 -5.19
N PHE A 59 10.30 8.44 -4.13
CA PHE A 59 11.38 9.07 -3.35
C PHE A 59 12.34 8.02 -2.77
N PHE A 60 11.82 6.92 -2.21
CA PHE A 60 12.64 5.84 -1.67
C PHE A 60 13.54 5.24 -2.76
N ALA A 61 12.97 4.93 -3.93
CA ALA A 61 13.72 4.38 -5.06
C ALA A 61 14.83 5.33 -5.52
N ILE A 62 14.50 6.60 -5.83
CA ILE A 62 15.47 7.58 -6.31
C ILE A 62 16.63 7.75 -5.31
N LYS A 63 16.32 7.80 -4.01
CA LYS A 63 17.33 8.05 -2.97
C LYS A 63 18.19 6.84 -2.66
N TRP A 64 17.60 5.65 -2.55
CA TRP A 64 18.27 4.49 -1.94
C TRP A 64 18.72 3.42 -2.94
N LEU A 65 18.14 3.35 -4.14
CA LEU A 65 18.57 2.40 -5.17
C LEU A 65 20.04 2.61 -5.60
N PRO A 66 20.52 3.85 -5.82
CA PRO A 66 21.92 4.08 -6.18
C PRO A 66 22.92 3.79 -5.04
N GLN A 67 22.47 3.93 -3.78
CA GLN A 67 23.34 3.79 -2.60
C GLN A 67 23.44 2.34 -2.11
N LYS A 68 22.33 1.59 -2.16
CA LYS A 68 22.21 0.25 -1.59
C LYS A 68 21.24 -0.63 -2.41
N PRO A 69 21.60 -0.98 -3.65
CA PRO A 69 20.67 -1.58 -4.62
C PRO A 69 20.04 -2.88 -4.13
N LYS A 70 20.83 -3.81 -3.57
CA LYS A 70 20.31 -5.11 -3.09
C LYS A 70 19.26 -4.95 -1.97
N GLN A 71 19.51 -4.07 -1.01
CA GLN A 71 18.57 -3.83 0.10
C GLN A 71 17.35 -3.03 -0.37
N ALA A 72 17.56 -2.02 -1.21
CA ALA A 72 16.49 -1.19 -1.74
C ALA A 72 15.53 -2.01 -2.63
N LEU A 73 16.05 -2.90 -3.49
CA LEU A 73 15.24 -3.80 -4.29
C LEU A 73 14.40 -4.75 -3.43
N GLY A 74 14.96 -5.31 -2.36
CA GLY A 74 14.18 -6.15 -1.43
C GLY A 74 13.02 -5.40 -0.77
N ILE A 75 13.24 -4.13 -0.39
CA ILE A 75 12.19 -3.28 0.18
C ILE A 75 11.15 -2.90 -0.87
N LEU A 76 11.56 -2.54 -2.08
CA LEU A 76 10.63 -2.23 -3.18
C LEU A 76 9.77 -3.44 -3.55
N ALA A 77 10.35 -4.64 -3.59
CA ALA A 77 9.60 -5.87 -3.80
C ALA A 77 8.57 -6.10 -2.69
N LEU A 78 8.94 -5.85 -1.43
CA LEU A 78 8.01 -5.97 -0.31
C LEU A 78 6.88 -4.92 -0.39
N GLN A 79 7.20 -3.68 -0.76
CA GLN A 79 6.21 -2.61 -0.98
C GLN A 79 5.25 -2.98 -2.12
N PHE A 80 5.78 -3.54 -3.21
CA PHE A 80 4.98 -4.01 -4.34
C PHE A 80 4.04 -5.14 -3.93
N ILE A 81 4.55 -6.18 -3.25
CA ILE A 81 3.73 -7.31 -2.77
C ILE A 81 2.65 -6.81 -1.81
N ALA A 82 2.98 -5.94 -0.86
CA ALA A 82 2.01 -5.37 0.07
C ALA A 82 0.90 -4.60 -0.67
N GLY A 83 1.27 -3.83 -1.70
CA GLY A 83 0.30 -3.14 -2.54
C GLY A 83 -0.61 -4.10 -3.30
N VAL A 84 -0.05 -5.14 -3.93
CA VAL A 84 -0.83 -6.18 -4.63
C VAL A 84 -1.81 -6.87 -3.68
N VAL A 85 -1.36 -7.22 -2.47
CA VAL A 85 -2.21 -7.84 -1.45
C VAL A 85 -3.35 -6.89 -1.04
N ALA A 86 -3.07 -5.59 -0.89
CA ALA A 86 -4.10 -4.60 -0.58
C ALA A 86 -5.14 -4.43 -1.69
N PHE A 87 -4.75 -4.57 -2.97
CA PHE A 87 -5.68 -4.53 -4.10
C PHE A 87 -6.47 -5.83 -4.29
N ALA A 88 -6.06 -6.95 -3.69
CA ALA A 88 -6.69 -8.25 -3.92
C ALA A 88 -8.21 -8.25 -3.61
N PRO A 89 -8.70 -7.73 -2.47
CA PRO A 89 -10.14 -7.70 -2.19
C PRO A 89 -10.91 -6.86 -3.20
N VAL A 90 -10.37 -5.69 -3.59
CA VAL A 90 -11.01 -4.79 -4.57
C VAL A 90 -11.16 -5.48 -5.93
N TYR A 91 -10.08 -6.15 -6.39
CA TYR A 91 -10.08 -6.83 -7.68
C TYR A 91 -10.96 -8.09 -7.69
N PHE A 92 -10.87 -8.95 -6.68
CA PHE A 92 -11.61 -10.23 -6.66
C PHE A 92 -13.08 -10.09 -6.28
N LEU A 93 -13.45 -9.05 -5.54
CA LEU A 93 -14.84 -8.82 -5.12
C LEU A 93 -15.55 -7.75 -5.98
N GLU A 94 -14.85 -7.21 -6.98
CA GLU A 94 -15.37 -6.16 -7.87
C GLU A 94 -15.94 -4.97 -7.07
N LEU A 95 -15.15 -4.47 -6.12
CA LEU A 95 -15.49 -3.34 -5.25
C LEU A 95 -15.25 -2.01 -5.95
#